data_AF-A0AAX0R9Z6-F1
#
_entry.id   AF-A0AAX0R9Z6-F1
#
_cell.length_a   1.000
_cell.length_b   1.000
_cell.length_c   1.000
_cell.angle_alpha   90.00
_cell.angle_beta   90.00
_cell.angle_gamma   90.00
#
_symmetry.space_group_name_H-M   'P 1'
#
loop_
_entity.id
_entity.type
_entity.pdbx_description
1 polymer ?
#
loop_
_entity_poly.entity_id
_entity_poly.type
_entity_poly.pdbx_seq_one_letter_code
_entity_poly.pdbx_strand_id
1 'polypeptide(L)'
;MILRYLIYLPVNVALVLLSYALSPLLAAWSMKHGPVLPGRWRWFSTLNADLDGYIPQKVAGFDPAAKGFKLWWQRTRWTWRNPCNGWQSEALGVEDIASVFTFKRDLPLAFGFYLKLWLGWNPIKRGGNYYPYMFQIGPKRA
;
A
#
# COMPACT_ATOMS: atom_id res chain seq x y z
N MET A 1 -12.74 9.95 13.89
CA MET A 1 -12.12 9.25 12.75
C MET A 1 -12.43 9.90 11.41
N ILE A 2 -13.70 10.05 11.03
CA ILE A 2 -14.09 10.65 9.73
C ILE A 2 -13.58 12.10 9.59
N LEU A 3 -13.82 12.97 10.58
CA LEU A 3 -13.38 14.37 10.49
C LEU A 3 -11.84 14.50 10.43
N ARG A 4 -11.14 13.75 11.28
CA ARG A 4 -9.67 13.64 11.27
C ARG A 4 -9.16 13.16 9.89
N TYR A 5 -9.83 12.17 9.30
CA TYR A 5 -9.52 11.68 7.95
C TYR A 5 -9.73 12.74 6.88
N LEU A 6 -10.84 13.49 6.90
CA LEU A 6 -11.10 14.55 5.93
C LEU A 6 -10.06 15.67 6.02
N ILE A 7 -9.63 16.04 7.24
CA ILE A 7 -8.58 17.03 7.47
C ILE A 7 -7.24 16.55 6.88
N TYR A 8 -6.89 15.27 7.06
CA TYR A 8 -5.63 14.70 6.55
C TYR A 8 -5.70 14.17 5.12
N LEU A 9 -6.87 14.21 4.46
CA LEU A 9 -7.04 13.65 3.11
C LEU A 9 -6.07 14.26 2.08
N PRO A 10 -5.86 15.59 2.00
CA PRO A 10 -4.91 16.16 1.05
C PRO A 10 -3.47 15.68 1.30
N VAL A 11 -3.05 15.62 2.57
CA VAL A 11 -1.73 15.11 2.99
C VAL A 11 -1.59 13.64 2.61
N ASN A 12 -2.63 12.84 2.86
CA ASN A 12 -2.64 11.42 2.52
C ASN A 12 -2.50 11.20 1.00
N VAL A 13 -3.23 11.95 0.17
CA VAL A 13 -3.10 11.85 -1.29
C VAL A 13 -1.67 12.19 -1.73
N ALA A 14 -1.09 13.28 -1.21
CA ALA A 14 0.28 13.66 -1.52
C ALA A 14 1.28 12.56 -1.13
N LEU A 15 1.12 11.96 0.05
CA LEU A 15 1.99 10.89 0.52
C LEU A 15 1.80 9.57 -0.24
N VAL A 16 0.59 9.26 -0.72
CA VAL A 16 0.36 8.11 -1.61
C VAL A 16 1.08 8.30 -2.94
N LEU A 17 0.96 9.47 -3.57
CA LEU A 17 1.68 9.80 -4.80
C LEU A 17 3.20 9.74 -4.59
N LEU A 18 3.67 10.31 -3.48
CA LEU A 18 5.06 10.24 -3.08
C LEU A 18 5.52 8.80 -2.86
N SER A 19 4.67 7.95 -2.27
CA SER A 19 4.96 6.53 -2.09
C SER A 19 5.21 5.85 -3.43
N TYR A 20 4.39 6.11 -4.46
CA TYR A 20 4.62 5.55 -5.80
C TYR A 20 5.97 5.97 -6.39
N ALA A 21 6.35 7.24 -6.23
CA ALA A 21 7.62 7.75 -6.70
C ALA A 21 8.83 7.22 -5.91
N LEU A 22 8.70 7.09 -4.59
CA LEU A 22 9.79 6.68 -3.70
C LEU A 22 10.01 5.17 -3.62
N SER A 23 9.01 4.34 -3.93
CA SER A 23 9.13 2.87 -3.78
C SER A 23 10.42 2.28 -4.37
N PRO A 24 10.85 2.64 -5.60
CA PRO A 24 12.07 2.05 -6.17
C PRO A 24 13.34 2.42 -5.38
N LEU A 25 13.39 3.64 -4.83
CA LEU A 25 14.51 4.12 -4.01
C LEU A 25 14.52 3.46 -2.62
N LEU A 26 13.35 3.36 -1.99
CA LEU A 26 13.19 2.69 -0.69
C LEU A 26 13.49 1.19 -0.79
N ALA A 27 13.05 0.56 -1.88
CA ALA A 27 13.43 -0.81 -2.22
C ALA A 27 14.96 -0.92 -2.37
N ALA A 28 15.61 -0.03 -3.14
CA ALA A 28 17.06 -0.05 -3.32
C ALA A 28 17.82 0.13 -1.99
N TRP A 29 17.35 1.03 -1.12
CA TRP A 29 17.91 1.21 0.22
C TRP A 29 17.79 -0.10 1.03
N SER A 30 16.61 -0.72 1.04
CA SER A 30 16.38 -1.96 1.79
C SER A 30 17.23 -3.15 1.32
N MET A 31 17.63 -3.16 0.04
CA MET A 31 18.51 -4.21 -0.49
C MET A 31 19.87 -4.21 0.21
N LYS A 32 20.31 -3.06 0.77
CA LYS A 32 21.57 -2.91 1.49
C LYS A 32 21.42 -2.94 3.00
N HIS A 33 20.29 -2.46 3.53
CA HIS A 33 20.10 -2.22 4.96
C HIS A 33 19.06 -3.13 5.63
N GLY A 34 18.46 -4.05 4.87
CA GLY A 34 17.41 -4.95 5.36
C GLY A 34 16.00 -4.46 5.00
N PRO A 35 14.98 -5.33 5.12
CA PRO A 35 13.63 -5.08 4.61
C PRO A 35 12.82 -4.09 5.43
N VAL A 36 13.31 -3.66 6.60
CA VAL A 36 12.60 -2.75 7.50
C VAL A 36 13.10 -1.33 7.32
N LEU A 37 12.20 -0.42 6.93
CA LEU A 37 12.52 1.00 6.81
C LEU A 37 12.66 1.68 8.19
N PRO A 38 13.61 2.61 8.37
CA PRO A 38 13.89 3.24 9.65
C PRO A 38 13.02 4.49 9.85
N GLY A 39 12.65 4.77 11.10
CA GLY A 39 11.96 6.00 11.49
C GLY A 39 10.74 6.32 10.63
N ARG A 40 10.63 7.58 10.18
CA ARG A 40 9.49 8.05 9.36
C ARG A 40 9.43 7.45 7.96
N TRP A 41 10.49 6.80 7.46
CA TRP A 41 10.42 6.07 6.19
C TRP A 41 9.46 4.89 6.27
N ARG A 42 9.20 4.38 7.48
CA ARG A 42 8.21 3.33 7.74
C ARG A 42 6.77 3.78 7.46
N TRP A 43 6.52 5.08 7.33
CA TRP A 43 5.24 5.58 6.81
C TRP A 43 4.93 5.05 5.41
N PHE A 44 5.96 4.87 4.58
CA PHE A 44 5.86 4.34 3.22
C PHE A 44 5.94 2.81 3.14
N SER A 45 5.83 2.11 4.26
CA SER A 45 5.69 0.66 4.30
C SER A 45 4.45 0.26 5.10
N THR A 46 4.15 -1.03 5.10
CA THR A 46 3.18 -1.65 6.01
C THR A 46 3.70 -1.63 7.44
N LEU A 47 2.82 -1.46 8.44
CA LEU A 47 3.24 -1.49 9.85
C LEU A 47 3.53 -2.91 10.35
N ASN A 48 2.70 -3.85 9.92
CA ASN A 48 2.72 -5.25 10.31
C ASN A 48 3.55 -6.16 9.39
N ALA A 49 4.17 -5.59 8.35
CA ALA A 49 4.99 -6.32 7.40
C ALA A 49 6.16 -5.45 6.94
N ASP A 50 7.32 -6.05 6.77
CA ASP A 50 8.46 -5.41 6.14
C ASP A 50 8.29 -5.36 4.61
N LEU A 51 9.30 -4.89 3.88
CA LEU A 51 9.24 -4.81 2.42
C LEU A 51 9.25 -6.16 1.72
N ASP A 52 9.61 -7.25 2.41
CA ASP A 52 9.51 -8.61 1.87
C ASP A 52 8.08 -9.16 1.94
N GLY A 53 7.19 -8.50 2.70
CA GLY A 53 5.81 -8.91 2.86
C GLY A 53 5.69 -10.11 3.80
N TYR A 54 4.99 -9.91 4.91
CA TYR A 54 4.79 -10.97 5.91
C TYR A 54 4.07 -12.20 5.31
N ILE A 55 4.53 -13.38 5.75
CA ILE A 55 3.95 -14.74 5.73
C ILE A 55 2.60 -14.89 4.96
N PRO A 56 2.53 -15.42 3.71
CA PRO A 56 3.60 -15.88 2.82
C PRO A 56 3.50 -15.25 1.41
N GLN A 57 4.63 -14.79 0.88
CA GLN A 57 4.77 -14.27 -0.49
C GLN A 57 4.03 -15.10 -1.57
N LYS A 58 3.90 -16.42 -1.39
CA LYS A 58 3.10 -17.33 -2.23
C LYS A 58 1.64 -16.90 -2.45
N VAL A 59 0.95 -16.38 -1.44
CA VAL A 59 -0.48 -15.98 -1.55
C VAL A 59 -0.64 -14.68 -2.35
N ALA A 60 0.41 -13.86 -2.40
CA ALA A 60 0.43 -12.59 -3.12
C ALA A 60 1.09 -12.66 -4.51
N GLY A 61 1.56 -13.85 -4.95
CA GLY A 61 2.28 -14.05 -6.21
C GLY A 61 3.74 -13.57 -6.18
N PHE A 62 4.33 -13.45 -4.99
CA PHE A 62 5.72 -13.10 -4.76
C PHE A 62 6.57 -14.36 -4.54
N ASP A 63 7.80 -14.35 -5.06
CA ASP A 63 8.74 -15.46 -4.94
C ASP A 63 9.59 -15.32 -3.66
N PRO A 64 9.43 -16.21 -2.66
CA PRO A 64 10.18 -16.17 -1.40
C PRO A 64 11.70 -16.36 -1.58
N ALA A 65 12.14 -16.90 -2.72
CA ALA A 65 13.54 -17.08 -3.03
C ALA A 65 14.12 -15.93 -3.87
N ALA A 66 13.36 -14.84 -4.09
CA ALA A 66 13.82 -13.74 -4.91
C ALA A 66 15.09 -13.07 -4.37
N LYS A 67 16.01 -12.78 -5.28
CA LYS A 67 17.28 -12.10 -5.01
C LYS A 67 17.55 -11.01 -6.05
N GLY A 68 18.50 -10.12 -5.75
CA GLY A 68 18.96 -9.09 -6.67
C GLY A 68 17.82 -8.22 -7.21
N PHE A 69 17.79 -8.03 -8.53
CA PHE A 69 16.77 -7.21 -9.20
C PHE A 69 15.34 -7.72 -8.98
N LYS A 70 15.16 -9.04 -8.93
CA LYS A 70 13.83 -9.65 -8.69
C LYS A 70 13.29 -9.24 -7.32
N LEU A 71 14.13 -9.33 -6.28
CA LEU A 71 13.77 -8.91 -4.92
C LEU A 71 13.49 -7.41 -4.85
N TRP A 72 14.36 -6.59 -5.45
CA TRP A 72 14.16 -5.14 -5.53
C TRP A 72 12.81 -4.78 -6.16
N TRP A 73 12.45 -5.44 -7.26
CA TRP A 73 11.17 -5.22 -7.92
C TRP A 73 9.98 -5.71 -7.08
N GLN A 74 10.12 -6.82 -6.37
CA GLN A 74 9.08 -7.30 -5.44
C GLN A 74 8.83 -6.30 -4.32
N ARG A 75 9.88 -5.78 -3.69
CA ARG A 75 9.78 -4.75 -2.64
C ARG A 75 9.14 -3.46 -3.16
N THR A 76 9.52 -3.04 -4.38
CA THR A 76 8.90 -1.89 -5.05
C THR A 76 7.40 -2.09 -5.25
N ARG A 77 7.02 -3.26 -5.79
CA ARG A 77 5.61 -3.63 -5.99
C ARG A 77 4.85 -3.81 -4.69
N TRP A 78 5.51 -4.25 -3.62
CA TRP A 78 4.93 -4.38 -2.30
C TRP A 78 4.48 -3.02 -1.76
N THR A 79 5.35 -2.02 -1.82
CA THR A 79 5.00 -0.65 -1.43
C THR A 79 3.90 -0.06 -2.31
N TRP A 80 3.93 -0.29 -3.63
CA TRP A 80 2.86 0.15 -4.53
C TRP A 80 1.49 -0.49 -4.25
N ARG A 81 1.47 -1.70 -3.70
CA ARG A 81 0.24 -2.39 -3.30
C ARG A 81 -0.36 -1.80 -2.03
N ASN A 82 0.49 -1.27 -1.13
CA ASN A 82 0.10 -0.74 0.17
C ASN A 82 0.73 0.66 0.40
N PRO A 83 0.44 1.65 -0.47
CA PRO A 83 1.15 2.91 -0.48
C PRO A 83 0.86 3.72 0.78
N CYS A 84 1.91 4.15 1.46
CA CYS A 84 1.85 4.97 2.66
C CYS A 84 1.01 4.39 3.83
N ASN A 85 0.97 3.06 3.96
CA ASN A 85 0.14 2.39 4.96
C ASN A 85 0.50 2.77 6.41
N GLY A 86 1.78 2.90 6.74
CA GLY A 86 2.22 3.27 8.08
C GLY A 86 1.73 4.66 8.51
N TRP A 87 1.78 5.64 7.60
CA TRP A 87 1.17 6.97 7.85
C TRP A 87 -0.32 6.86 8.10
N GLN A 88 -1.03 6.09 7.27
CA GLN A 88 -2.49 6.01 7.34
C GLN A 88 -2.95 5.42 8.67
N SER A 89 -2.27 4.39 9.17
CA SER A 89 -2.53 3.85 10.50
C SER A 89 -2.21 4.83 11.63
N GLU A 90 -1.07 5.53 11.56
CA GLU A 90 -0.69 6.53 12.58
C GLU A 90 -1.66 7.73 12.58
N ALA A 91 -1.98 8.26 11.40
CA ALA A 91 -2.89 9.38 11.21
C ALA A 91 -4.32 9.06 11.66
N LEU A 92 -4.73 7.79 11.62
CA LEU A 92 -6.04 7.34 12.06
C LEU A 92 -6.03 6.73 13.47
N GLY A 93 -4.86 6.54 14.09
CA GLY A 93 -4.76 5.90 15.40
C GLY A 93 -5.33 4.48 15.41
N VAL A 94 -5.21 3.77 14.28
CA VAL A 94 -5.76 2.42 14.12
C VAL A 94 -4.66 1.42 14.49
N GLU A 95 -4.79 0.85 15.69
CA GLU A 95 -3.96 -0.27 16.15
C GLU A 95 -4.37 -1.59 15.49
N ASP A 96 -5.66 -1.76 15.16
CA ASP A 96 -6.21 -2.94 14.46
C ASP A 96 -7.40 -2.57 13.55
N ILE A 97 -7.47 -3.21 12.38
CA ILE A 97 -8.20 -2.78 11.18
C ILE A 97 -9.72 -3.04 11.24
N ALA A 98 -10.24 -3.67 12.29
CA ALA A 98 -11.58 -4.25 12.32
C ALA A 98 -12.80 -3.29 12.35
N SER A 99 -12.64 -1.95 12.43
CA SER A 99 -13.76 -1.04 12.81
C SER A 99 -14.04 0.16 11.90
N VAL A 100 -13.77 0.09 10.59
CA VAL A 100 -13.81 1.32 9.75
C VAL A 100 -14.67 1.19 8.47
N PHE A 101 -15.02 2.34 7.88
CA PHE A 101 -15.92 2.50 6.73
C PHE A 101 -15.15 2.53 5.40
N THR A 102 -15.65 1.93 4.33
CA THR A 102 -15.07 2.05 2.98
C THR A 102 -16.14 2.34 1.93
N PHE A 103 -15.88 3.32 1.09
CA PHE A 103 -16.59 3.58 -0.16
C PHE A 103 -15.75 3.09 -1.32
N LYS A 104 -16.22 2.05 -2.02
CA LYS A 104 -15.58 1.52 -3.24
C LYS A 104 -16.36 1.97 -4.48
N ARG A 105 -15.65 2.47 -5.49
CA ARG A 105 -16.20 2.77 -6.82
C ARG A 105 -15.17 2.48 -7.91
N ASP A 106 -15.55 1.69 -8.90
CA ASP A 106 -14.70 1.46 -10.07
C ASP A 106 -15.10 2.48 -11.15
N LEU A 107 -14.24 3.45 -11.42
CA LEU A 107 -14.43 4.46 -12.46
C LEU A 107 -13.91 3.93 -13.80
N PRO A 108 -14.74 3.89 -14.86
CA PRO A 108 -14.24 3.55 -16.19
C PRO A 108 -13.27 4.63 -16.69
N LEU A 109 -12.18 4.18 -17.32
CA LEU A 109 -11.24 5.04 -18.05
C LEU A 109 -11.28 4.68 -19.55
N ALA A 110 -10.65 5.50 -20.39
CA ALA A 110 -10.49 5.20 -21.81
C ALA A 110 -9.69 3.90 -22.04
N PHE A 111 -9.82 3.31 -23.24
CA PHE A 111 -9.04 2.16 -23.71
C PHE A 111 -9.13 0.88 -22.86
N GLY A 112 -10.29 0.62 -22.23
CA GLY A 112 -10.51 -0.60 -21.44
C GLY A 112 -9.82 -0.60 -20.07
N PHE A 113 -9.32 0.55 -19.62
CA PHE A 113 -8.82 0.71 -18.27
C PHE A 113 -9.95 1.06 -17.30
N TYR A 114 -9.74 0.77 -16.02
CA TYR A 114 -10.56 1.29 -14.94
C TYR A 114 -9.65 1.84 -13.84
N LEU A 115 -10.21 2.77 -13.08
CA LEU A 115 -9.68 3.29 -11.84
C LEU A 115 -10.54 2.78 -10.68
N LYS A 116 -10.02 1.82 -9.92
CA LYS A 116 -10.58 1.41 -8.63
C LYS A 116 -10.32 2.54 -7.63
N LEU A 117 -11.38 3.22 -7.24
CA LEU A 117 -11.39 4.16 -6.12
C LEU A 117 -11.90 3.47 -4.86
N TRP A 118 -11.09 3.47 -3.81
CA TRP A 118 -11.48 3.05 -2.48
C TRP A 118 -11.19 4.21 -1.54
N LEU A 119 -12.25 4.83 -1.03
CA LEU A 119 -12.22 5.95 -0.09
C LEU A 119 -12.68 5.45 1.28
N GLY A 120 -11.78 5.50 2.26
CA GLY A 120 -12.01 4.92 3.57
C GLY A 120 -11.36 3.55 3.72
N TRP A 121 -11.52 2.98 4.90
CA TRP A 121 -10.74 1.89 5.46
C TRP A 121 -11.58 0.62 5.61
N ASN A 122 -11.12 -0.47 4.99
CA ASN A 122 -11.89 -1.71 4.90
C ASN A 122 -11.46 -2.69 6.00
N PRO A 123 -12.36 -3.08 6.91
CA PRO A 123 -12.03 -4.02 7.98
C PRO A 123 -11.88 -5.45 7.46
N ILE A 124 -12.36 -5.73 6.25
CA ILE A 124 -12.32 -7.06 5.64
C ILE A 124 -11.06 -7.17 4.76
N LYS A 125 -10.17 -8.10 5.11
CA LYS A 125 -9.02 -8.48 4.26
C LYS A 125 -9.54 -8.97 2.91
N ARG A 126 -9.12 -8.35 1.79
CA ARG A 126 -9.35 -8.91 0.44
C ARG A 126 -8.02 -9.29 -0.21
N GLY A 127 -7.85 -10.56 -0.55
CA GLY A 127 -6.57 -11.06 -1.10
C GLY A 127 -5.39 -10.87 -0.13
N GLY A 128 -5.62 -11.04 1.17
CA GLY A 128 -4.61 -10.97 2.23
C GLY A 128 -4.27 -9.57 2.75
N ASN A 129 -4.75 -8.49 2.13
CA ASN A 129 -4.41 -7.11 2.52
C ASN A 129 -5.62 -6.37 3.08
N TYR A 130 -5.28 -5.43 3.94
CA TYR A 130 -6.17 -4.39 4.43
C TYR A 130 -5.99 -3.15 3.56
N TYR A 131 -7.09 -2.55 3.12
CA TYR A 131 -7.07 -1.40 2.22
C TYR A 131 -7.54 -0.15 2.98
N PRO A 132 -6.62 0.64 3.54
CA PRO A 132 -6.93 1.92 4.19
C PRO A 132 -7.35 3.01 3.18
N TYR A 133 -6.86 2.86 1.95
CA TYR A 133 -7.17 3.60 0.74
C TYR A 133 -6.59 2.78 -0.42
N MET A 134 -7.30 2.67 -1.53
CA MET A 134 -6.76 2.01 -2.72
C MET A 134 -7.19 2.81 -3.95
N PHE A 135 -6.20 3.38 -4.63
CA PHE A 135 -6.35 4.04 -5.92
C PHE A 135 -5.60 3.19 -6.93
N GLN A 136 -6.27 2.18 -7.47
CA GLN A 136 -5.64 1.22 -8.35
C GLN A 136 -6.16 1.43 -9.77
N ILE A 137 -5.27 1.83 -10.68
CA ILE A 137 -5.56 1.80 -12.11
C ILE A 137 -5.17 0.41 -12.62
N GLY A 138 -6.07 -0.24 -13.34
CA GLY A 138 -5.80 -1.56 -13.92
C GLY A 138 -6.59 -1.78 -15.21
N PRO A 139 -6.11 -2.66 -16.10
CA PRO A 139 -6.88 -3.08 -17.26
C PRO A 139 -8.10 -3.88 -16.81
N LYS A 140 -9.29 -3.55 -17.35
CA LYS A 140 -10.48 -4.39 -17.20
C LYS A 140 -10.38 -5.50 -18.24
N ARG A 141 -10.35 -6.77 -17.81
CA ARG A 141 -10.81 -7.82 -18.72
C ARG A 141 -12.32 -7.70 -18.81
N ALA A 142 -12.82 -7.55 -20.03
CA ALA A 142 -14.22 -7.77 -20.35
C ALA A 142 -14.60 -9.22 -20.03
#